data_AF-A0A3D4V253-F1
#
_entry.id   AF-A0A3D4V253-F1
#
_cell.length_a   1.000
_cell.length_b   1.000
_cell.length_c   1.000
_cell.angle_alpha   90.00
_cell.angle_beta   90.00
_cell.angle_gamma   90.00
#
_symmetry.space_group_name_H-M   'P 1'
#
loop_
_entity.id
_entity.type
_entity.pdbx_description
1 polymer ?
#
loop_
_entity_poly.entity_id
_entity_poly.type
_entity_poly.pdbx_seq_one_letter_code
_entity_poly.pdbx_strand_id
1 'polypeptide(L)'
;GDDEHGWNDKGVFNFEGGCYAKTINLSEEGEPMIYATTKMPGTILENVILDDNREPDFDDVSLTQNTRCSYPIDFIPNASETGT
;
A
#
# COMPACT_ATOMS: atom_id res chain seq x y z
N GLY A 1 -10.67 5.32 -2.00
CA GLY A 1 -9.37 4.97 -1.43
C GLY A 1 -9.55 3.97 -0.32
N ASP A 2 -8.48 3.77 0.43
CA ASP A 2 -8.36 2.83 1.53
C ASP A 2 -8.56 3.48 2.90
N ASP A 3 -8.33 4.78 3.08
CA ASP A 3 -8.36 5.42 4.40
C ASP A 3 -9.31 6.63 4.50
N GLU A 4 -9.15 7.64 3.64
CA GLU A 4 -9.84 8.93 3.82
C GLU A 4 -10.90 9.24 2.75
N HIS A 5 -12.17 9.34 3.18
CA HIS A 5 -13.30 9.64 2.30
C HIS A 5 -14.21 10.76 2.82
N GLY A 6 -14.75 11.53 1.90
CA GLY A 6 -15.86 12.45 2.12
C GLY A 6 -17.20 11.84 1.72
N TRP A 7 -18.29 12.33 2.30
CA TRP A 7 -19.65 12.00 1.89
C TRP A 7 -20.49 13.28 1.80
N ASN A 8 -21.10 13.53 0.64
CA ASN A 8 -22.05 14.62 0.41
C ASN A 8 -23.28 14.16 -0.41
N ASP A 9 -24.13 15.12 -0.80
CA ASP A 9 -25.36 14.87 -1.58
C ASP A 9 -25.15 14.18 -2.95
N LYS A 10 -23.91 14.13 -3.45
CA LYS A 10 -23.55 13.49 -4.72
C LYS A 10 -22.96 12.08 -4.55
N GLY A 11 -22.58 11.68 -3.34
CA GLY A 11 -22.00 10.37 -3.06
C GLY A 11 -20.81 10.38 -2.10
N VAL A 12 -20.10 9.25 -2.06
CA VAL A 12 -18.85 9.05 -1.33
C VAL A 12 -17.69 9.32 -2.30
N PHE A 13 -16.65 10.02 -1.85
CA PHE A 13 -15.50 10.32 -2.69
C PHE A 13 -14.19 10.25 -1.91
N ASN A 14 -13.11 9.90 -2.62
CA ASN A 14 -11.77 9.80 -2.05
C ASN A 14 -11.13 11.17 -1.87
N PHE A 15 -10.42 11.39 -0.77
CA PHE A 15 -9.52 12.54 -0.65
C PHE A 15 -8.13 12.27 -1.22
N GLU A 16 -7.74 11.00 -1.30
CA GLU A 16 -6.39 10.57 -1.62
C GLU A 16 -6.20 10.21 -3.10
N GLY A 17 -4.93 10.13 -3.53
CA GLY A 17 -4.51 9.62 -4.84
C GLY A 17 -3.63 8.36 -4.75
N GLY A 18 -3.57 7.73 -3.58
CA GLY A 18 -2.73 6.59 -3.29
C GLY A 18 -3.26 5.79 -2.11
N CYS A 19 -2.47 4.84 -1.65
CA CYS A 19 -2.70 4.10 -0.41
C CYS A 19 -1.46 4.19 0.48
N TYR A 20 -1.66 3.96 1.78
CA TYR A 20 -0.58 3.87 2.78
C TYR A 20 -0.73 2.60 3.61
N ALA A 21 -0.54 1.45 2.94
CA ALA A 21 -0.81 0.14 3.51
C ALA A 21 0.22 -0.29 4.56
N LYS A 22 -0.23 -1.10 5.54
CA LYS A 22 0.67 -1.81 6.46
C LYS A 22 1.30 -3.01 5.76
N THR A 23 2.58 -3.26 6.03
CA THR A 23 3.36 -4.31 5.34
C THR A 23 3.84 -5.43 6.26
N ILE A 24 3.53 -5.40 7.56
CA ILE A 24 3.90 -6.49 8.48
C ILE A 24 3.22 -7.81 8.06
N ASN A 25 4.00 -8.87 7.94
CA ASN A 25 3.59 -10.20 7.46
C ASN A 25 2.96 -10.18 6.05
N LEU A 26 3.29 -9.16 5.23
CA LEU A 26 2.78 -9.07 3.86
C LEU A 26 3.33 -10.22 3.01
N SER A 27 2.45 -10.89 2.29
CA SER A 27 2.81 -12.00 1.41
C SER A 27 2.01 -11.95 0.11
N GLU A 28 2.58 -12.53 -0.94
CA GLU A 28 1.92 -12.63 -2.25
C GLU A 28 0.62 -13.46 -2.20
N GLU A 29 0.56 -14.47 -1.33
CA GLU A 29 -0.64 -15.30 -1.15
C GLU A 29 -1.74 -14.58 -0.37
N GLY A 30 -1.37 -13.89 0.71
CA GLY A 30 -2.34 -13.21 1.58
C GLY A 30 -2.93 -11.95 0.97
N GLU A 31 -2.08 -11.10 0.38
CA GLU A 31 -2.45 -9.79 -0.15
C GLU A 31 -1.77 -9.51 -1.51
N PRO A 32 -2.13 -10.28 -2.57
CA PRO A 32 -1.41 -10.27 -3.84
C PRO A 32 -1.30 -8.90 -4.50
N MET A 33 -2.36 -8.07 -4.39
CA MET A 33 -2.38 -6.74 -5.03
C MET A 33 -1.43 -5.77 -4.32
N ILE A 34 -1.43 -5.74 -2.98
CA ILE A 34 -0.53 -4.88 -2.20
C ILE A 34 0.91 -5.38 -2.33
N TYR A 35 1.13 -6.69 -2.27
CA TYR A 35 2.46 -7.27 -2.46
C TYR A 35 3.04 -6.92 -3.83
N ALA A 36 2.24 -6.96 -4.90
CA ALA A 36 2.69 -6.57 -6.23
C ALA A 36 3.18 -5.11 -6.30
N THR A 37 2.54 -4.18 -5.57
CA THR A 37 2.97 -2.77 -5.58
C THR A 37 4.37 -2.58 -5.00
N THR A 38 4.80 -3.43 -4.05
CA THR A 38 6.14 -3.34 -3.44
C THR A 38 7.29 -3.52 -4.44
N LYS A 39 7.01 -4.14 -5.59
CA LYS A 39 7.96 -4.39 -6.68
C LYS A 39 7.88 -3.32 -7.79
N MET A 40 6.94 -2.38 -7.70
CA MET A 40 6.70 -1.38 -8.73
C MET A 40 7.54 -0.11 -8.50
N PRO A 41 8.16 0.45 -9.55
CA PRO A 41 8.88 1.72 -9.44
C PRO A 41 7.96 2.85 -8.96
N GLY A 42 8.41 3.58 -7.93
CA GLY A 42 7.64 4.68 -7.33
C GLY A 42 6.98 4.32 -6.00
N THR A 43 6.87 3.03 -5.67
CA THR A 43 6.45 2.61 -4.33
C THR A 43 7.54 2.93 -3.32
N ILE A 44 7.14 3.49 -2.18
CA ILE A 44 8.03 3.80 -1.06
C ILE A 44 7.77 2.78 0.04
N LEU A 45 8.78 2.00 0.41
CA LEU A 45 8.75 1.12 1.57
C LEU A 45 9.34 1.88 2.78
N GLU A 46 8.59 1.93 3.87
CA GLU A 46 8.95 2.69 5.06
C GLU A 46 9.20 1.75 6.24
N ASN A 47 10.41 1.84 6.80
CA ASN A 47 10.88 1.03 7.94
C ASN A 47 10.86 -0.49 7.69
N VAL A 48 10.76 -0.94 6.44
CA VAL A 48 10.92 -2.36 6.06
C VAL A 48 12.41 -2.66 5.92
N ILE A 49 12.86 -3.77 6.52
CA ILE A 49 14.24 -4.24 6.37
C ILE A 49 14.40 -4.89 5.00
N LEU A 50 15.54 -4.64 4.36
CA LEU A 50 15.93 -5.33 3.14
C LEU A 50 17.04 -6.32 3.45
N ASP A 51 16.98 -7.50 2.86
CA ASP A 51 18.05 -8.50 2.93
C ASP A 51 19.26 -8.09 2.06
N ASP A 52 20.30 -8.93 2.05
CA ASP A 52 21.52 -8.71 1.25
C ASP A 52 21.25 -8.64 -0.27
N ASN A 53 20.14 -9.22 -0.75
CA ASN A 53 19.70 -9.18 -2.14
C ASN A 53 18.80 -7.98 -2.46
N ARG A 54 18.52 -7.13 -1.45
CA ARG A 54 17.54 -6.03 -1.48
C ARG A 54 16.08 -6.48 -1.58
N GLU A 55 15.79 -7.72 -1.23
CA GLU A 55 14.41 -8.20 -1.09
C GLU A 55 13.84 -7.73 0.26
N PRO A 56 12.60 -7.22 0.30
CA PRO A 56 11.98 -6.83 1.57
C PRO A 56 11.68 -8.04 2.46
N ASP A 57 12.10 -7.96 3.72
CA ASP A 57 11.68 -8.88 4.77
C ASP A 57 10.49 -8.27 5.52
N PHE A 58 9.28 -8.76 5.19
CA PHE A 58 8.03 -8.26 5.77
C PHE A 58 7.72 -8.84 7.15
N ASP A 59 8.48 -9.85 7.60
CA ASP A 59 8.34 -10.46 8.92
C ASP A 59 9.31 -9.85 9.95
N ASP A 60 10.37 -9.15 9.49
CA ASP A 60 11.29 -8.42 10.35
C ASP A 60 10.66 -7.13 10.92
N VAL A 61 10.43 -7.15 12.23
CA VAL A 61 9.85 -6.04 13.02
C VAL A 61 10.86 -5.41 13.98
N SER A 62 12.16 -5.59 13.73
CA SER A 62 13.24 -5.09 14.59
C SER A 62 13.22 -3.57 14.77
N LEU A 63 12.73 -2.82 13.78
CA LEU A 63 12.49 -1.37 13.89
C LEU A 63 11.11 -1.05 14.44
N THR A 64 10.06 -1.66 13.89
CA THR A 64 8.66 -1.44 14.26
C THR A 64 7.74 -2.50 13.66
N GLN A 65 6.60 -2.74 14.29
CA GLN A 65 5.51 -3.53 13.70
C GLN A 65 4.63 -2.72 12.73
N ASN A 66 4.79 -1.39 12.70
CA ASN A 66 4.06 -0.49 11.80
C ASN A 66 4.88 -0.19 10.54
N THR A 67 5.44 -1.22 9.91
CA THR A 67 6.04 -1.08 8.58
C THR A 67 4.96 -0.74 7.57
N ARG A 68 5.29 0.09 6.58
CA ARG A 68 4.32 0.65 5.63
C ARG A 68 4.85 0.64 4.22
N CYS A 69 3.94 0.68 3.26
CA CYS A 69 4.24 1.07 1.89
C CYS A 69 3.26 2.13 1.39
N SER A 70 3.78 3.09 0.61
CA SER A 70 2.96 4.08 -0.10
C SER A 70 3.11 3.90 -1.60
N TYR A 71 1.97 3.85 -2.29
CA TYR A 71 1.89 3.69 -3.74
C TYR A 71 0.70 4.47 -4.33
N PRO A 72 0.80 4.93 -5.58
CA PRO A 72 -0.32 5.52 -6.32
C PRO A 72 -1.52 4.56 -6.46
N ILE A 73 -2.74 5.10 -6.46
CA ILE A 73 -3.97 4.29 -6.46
C ILE A 73 -4.14 3.48 -7.76
N ASP A 74 -3.58 3.95 -8.86
CA ASP A 74 -3.60 3.30 -10.18
C ASP A 74 -2.74 2.02 -10.24
N PHE A 75 -1.93 1.74 -9.21
CA PHE A 75 -1.24 0.46 -9.08
C PHE A 75 -2.20 -0.67 -8.67
N ILE A 76 -3.40 -0.35 -8.18
CA ILE A 76 -4.44 -1.32 -7.85
C ILE A 76 -5.42 -1.44 -9.03
N PRO A 77 -5.47 -2.58 -9.75
CA PRO A 77 -6.22 -2.71 -11.00
C PRO A 77 -7.73 -2.47 -10.90
N ASN A 78 -8.32 -2.68 -9.72
CA ASN A 78 -9.76 -2.53 -9.48
C ASN A 78 -10.10 -1.25 -8.69
N ALA A 79 -9.18 -0.29 -8.62
CA ALA A 79 -9.49 1.02 -8.09
C ALA A 79 -10.44 1.79 -9.02
N SER A 80 -11.32 2.61 -8.44
CA SER A 80 -12.14 3.53 -9.22
C SER A 80 -11.27 4.60 -9.86
N GLU A 81 -11.36 4.77 -11.19
CA GLU A 81 -10.64 5.80 -11.95
C GLU A 81 -11.06 7.23 -11.55
N THR A 82 -12.31 7.40 -11.13
CA THR A 82 -12.88 8.73 -10.79
C THR A 82 -12.74 9.06 -9.31
N GLY A 83 -12.58 8.05 -8.45
CA GLY A 83 -12.57 8.23 -6.99
C GLY A 83 -13.88 8.77 -6.41
N THR A 84 -14.97 8.74 -7.19
CA THR A 84 -16.34 9.21 -6.87
C THR A 84 -17.37 8.24 -7.39
#